data_AF-A0A972IJT1-F1
#
_entry.id   AF-A0A972IJT1-F1
#
_cell.length_a   1.000
_cell.length_b   1.000
_cell.length_c   1.000
_cell.angle_alpha   90.00
_cell.angle_beta   90.00
_cell.angle_gamma   90.00
#
_symmetry.space_group_name_H-M   'P 1'
#
loop_
_entity.id
_entity.type
_entity.pdbx_description
1 polymer ?
#
loop_
_entity_poly.entity_id
_entity_poly.type
_entity_poly.pdbx_seq_one_letter_code
_entity_poly.pdbx_strand_id
1 'polypeptide(L)'
;MKLQRAVFVFLVCGLVLAVFEVSKAVVDLRRIEEVMKKEVLTQQDFQVIDEFMNDAVTDMVRAIDFTQVSKTRAIILSHQSEHPQYAQQYSESAHRQIAEGIQEARTDIRDERTQFKVIANLLILIDSLKDPRLVDLAVREIPHSNNAVRYWALRASTNLELWAKIGQNQGSAAQLATRIMAACDQIVDSSSAEVLLQVAEFAGRFNTAEATGLLIRVAEVRIGRYADWSVDYDLMDSAVLRLLCDKIVAAGTGASDQLARRFAHLYSFAIQRYIKGQNLGRLHETSRNHLLSVLIDAEEKCLGQLLGTPQTTIRRAIEAGDLTALQTESDRLFGTENSAGAIPTKFGFNYGASGQSRTAPPILPDPPKPAAPAAAPQP
;
A
#
# COMPACT_ATOMS: atom_id res chain seq x y z
N MET A 1 -0.62 -20.29 5.03
CA MET A 1 -0.52 -18.84 4.72
C MET A 1 -1.60 -17.94 5.33
N LYS A 2 -2.60 -18.44 6.07
CA LYS A 2 -3.53 -17.58 6.86
C LYS A 2 -2.96 -17.12 8.22
N LEU A 3 -1.91 -17.79 8.72
CA LEU A 3 -1.37 -17.56 10.07
C LEU A 3 -0.39 -16.38 10.15
N GLN A 4 0.34 -16.04 9.08
CA GLN A 4 1.34 -14.94 9.12
C GLN A 4 0.75 -13.56 8.81
N ARG A 5 -0.34 -13.47 8.01
CA ARG A 5 -1.16 -12.25 7.94
C ARG A 5 -1.86 -11.96 9.27
N ALA A 6 -2.16 -13.01 10.04
CA ALA A 6 -2.70 -12.86 11.38
C ALA A 6 -1.67 -12.24 12.33
N VAL A 7 -0.39 -12.65 12.33
CA VAL A 7 0.57 -12.18 13.35
C VAL A 7 0.89 -10.68 13.26
N PHE A 8 0.99 -10.07 12.07
CA PHE A 8 1.23 -8.63 11.96
C PHE A 8 -0.04 -7.78 12.17
N VAL A 9 -1.19 -8.30 11.71
CA VAL A 9 -2.50 -7.70 12.02
C VAL A 9 -2.82 -7.84 13.51
N PHE A 10 -2.41 -8.90 14.20
CA PHE A 10 -2.55 -9.05 15.65
C PHE A 10 -1.53 -8.24 16.44
N LEU A 11 -0.38 -7.86 15.90
CA LEU A 11 0.57 -6.99 16.61
C LEU A 11 0.17 -5.50 16.50
N VAL A 12 -0.54 -5.13 15.43
CA VAL A 12 -1.08 -3.76 15.22
C VAL A 12 -2.55 -3.63 15.68
N CYS A 13 -3.37 -4.68 15.58
CA CYS A 13 -4.76 -4.70 16.08
C CYS A 13 -4.91 -5.37 17.45
N GLY A 14 -3.98 -6.19 17.92
CA GLY A 14 -4.06 -6.88 19.23
C GLY A 14 -3.66 -6.01 20.41
N LEU A 15 -3.19 -4.77 20.18
CA LEU A 15 -3.07 -3.77 21.25
C LEU A 15 -4.41 -3.10 21.60
N VAL A 16 -5.53 -3.57 21.04
CA VAL A 16 -6.89 -3.00 21.23
C VAL A 16 -7.67 -3.68 22.38
N LEU A 17 -7.17 -4.78 22.96
CA LEU A 17 -7.92 -5.53 23.98
C LEU A 17 -7.07 -5.88 25.21
N ALA A 18 -6.77 -4.89 26.04
CA ALA A 18 -6.67 -5.06 27.50
C ALA A 18 -6.46 -3.70 28.19
N VAL A 19 -7.03 -3.59 29.39
CA VAL A 19 -6.80 -2.57 30.43
C VAL A 19 -7.70 -1.32 30.37
N PHE A 20 -8.91 -1.53 30.89
CA PHE A 20 -9.62 -0.54 31.70
C PHE A 20 -8.76 -0.16 32.90
N GLU A 21 -8.13 1.01 32.84
CA GLU A 21 -7.93 1.88 34.01
C GLU A 21 -7.93 3.33 33.54
N VAL A 22 -8.50 4.17 34.42
CA VAL A 22 -8.93 5.55 34.21
C VAL A 22 -7.72 6.48 34.26
N SER A 23 -7.56 7.32 33.24
CA SER A 23 -6.67 8.48 33.29
C SER A 23 -7.32 9.67 32.60
N LYS A 24 -7.10 10.84 33.19
CA LYS A 24 -7.87 12.08 33.04
C LYS A 24 -7.70 12.72 31.66
N ALA A 25 -8.60 12.37 30.76
CA ALA A 25 -9.30 13.28 29.85
C ALA A 25 -10.55 12.50 29.42
N VAL A 26 -11.66 12.73 30.14
CA VAL A 26 -12.90 11.99 29.92
C VAL A 26 -13.82 12.94 29.20
N VAL A 27 -13.89 12.78 27.87
CA VAL A 27 -14.99 13.29 27.05
C VAL A 27 -16.29 13.06 27.82
N ASP A 28 -17.09 14.10 28.05
CA ASP A 28 -18.34 13.97 28.81
C ASP A 28 -19.36 13.15 27.99
N LEU A 29 -19.34 11.84 28.21
CA LEU A 29 -20.16 10.88 27.45
C LEU A 29 -21.65 11.02 27.76
N ARG A 30 -22.01 11.54 28.94
CA ARG A 30 -23.41 11.55 29.38
C ARG A 30 -24.27 12.42 28.47
N ARG A 31 -23.76 13.60 28.09
CA ARG A 31 -24.49 14.54 27.24
C ARG A 31 -24.73 13.96 25.86
N ILE A 32 -23.72 13.34 25.25
CA ILE A 32 -23.87 12.74 23.93
C ILE A 32 -24.78 11.52 23.95
N GLU A 33 -24.72 10.68 25.00
CA GLU A 33 -25.62 9.54 25.19
C GLU A 33 -27.09 9.96 25.36
N GLU A 34 -27.35 11.11 26.00
CA GLU A 34 -28.70 11.68 26.11
C GLU A 34 -29.20 12.19 24.74
N VAL A 35 -28.33 12.81 23.95
CA VAL A 35 -28.66 13.26 22.59
C VAL A 35 -28.95 12.09 21.66
N MET A 36 -28.17 11.01 21.73
CA MET A 36 -28.37 9.79 20.91
C MET A 36 -29.74 9.12 21.12
N LYS A 37 -30.38 9.35 22.26
CA LYS A 37 -31.69 8.76 22.61
C LYS A 37 -32.88 9.58 22.08
N LYS A 38 -32.64 10.78 21.56
CA LYS A 38 -33.71 11.67 21.08
C LYS A 38 -34.14 11.32 19.65
N GLU A 39 -35.45 11.34 19.40
CA GLU A 39 -36.02 11.16 18.05
C GLU A 39 -35.92 12.42 17.18
N VAL A 40 -35.92 13.61 17.80
CA VAL A 40 -35.79 14.89 17.11
C VAL A 40 -34.74 15.72 17.82
N LEU A 41 -33.74 16.16 17.07
CA LEU A 41 -32.61 16.93 17.57
C LEU A 41 -32.87 18.44 17.41
N THR A 42 -32.51 19.18 18.44
CA THR A 42 -32.50 20.64 18.45
C THR A 42 -31.13 21.19 18.07
N GLN A 43 -31.03 22.50 17.84
CA GLN A 43 -29.73 23.14 17.59
C GLN A 43 -28.75 22.97 18.77
N GLN A 44 -29.26 22.93 20.00
CA GLN A 44 -28.43 22.67 21.18
C GLN A 44 -27.90 21.23 21.18
N ASP A 45 -28.69 20.27 20.69
CA ASP A 45 -28.24 18.88 20.54
C ASP A 45 -27.13 18.76 19.49
N PHE A 46 -27.20 19.54 18.42
CA PHE A 46 -26.13 19.60 17.43
C PHE A 46 -24.82 20.15 18.00
N GLN A 47 -24.89 21.15 18.89
CA GLN A 47 -23.71 21.66 19.59
C GLN A 47 -23.09 20.61 20.52
N VAL A 48 -23.91 19.81 21.20
CA VAL A 48 -23.40 18.70 22.04
C VAL A 48 -22.62 17.67 21.21
N ILE A 49 -23.12 17.32 20.01
CA ILE A 49 -22.41 16.41 19.09
C ILE A 49 -21.07 17.01 18.66
N ASP A 50 -21.05 18.32 18.42
CA ASP A 50 -19.84 19.02 18.00
C ASP A 50 -18.79 19.11 19.11
N GLU A 51 -19.20 19.50 20.32
CA GLU A 51 -18.37 19.55 21.51
C GLU A 51 -17.78 18.17 21.82
N PHE A 52 -18.58 17.11 21.74
CA PHE A 52 -18.12 15.73 21.92
C PHE A 52 -16.96 15.40 20.96
N MET A 53 -17.11 15.75 19.67
CA MET A 53 -16.09 15.47 18.68
C MET A 53 -14.84 16.35 18.87
N ASN A 54 -15.03 17.64 19.19
CA ASN A 54 -13.95 18.58 19.47
C ASN A 54 -13.10 18.10 20.65
N ASP A 55 -13.73 17.73 21.76
CA ASP A 55 -13.04 17.27 22.97
C ASP A 55 -12.26 15.99 22.67
N ALA A 56 -12.88 15.04 21.96
CA ALA A 56 -12.23 13.78 21.61
C ALA A 56 -11.04 13.98 20.66
N VAL A 57 -11.16 14.83 19.63
CA VAL A 57 -10.04 15.12 18.71
C VAL A 57 -8.93 15.90 19.42
N THR A 58 -9.28 16.89 20.24
CA THR A 58 -8.32 17.65 21.06
C THR A 58 -7.52 16.72 21.97
N ASP A 59 -8.18 15.77 22.61
CA ASP A 59 -7.52 14.76 23.45
C ASP A 59 -6.55 13.91 22.62
N MET A 60 -6.93 13.52 21.39
CA MET A 60 -6.03 12.77 20.51
C MET A 60 -4.81 13.58 20.07
N VAL A 61 -4.95 14.89 19.82
CA VAL A 61 -3.85 15.78 19.42
C VAL A 61 -2.88 16.00 20.57
N ARG A 62 -3.39 16.13 21.80
CA ARG A 62 -2.59 16.43 23.00
C ARG A 62 -2.03 15.19 23.70
N ALA A 63 -2.56 14.02 23.41
CA ALA A 63 -2.16 12.78 24.06
C ALA A 63 -0.70 12.41 23.73
N ILE A 64 0.05 12.12 24.80
CA ILE A 64 1.44 11.64 24.70
C ILE A 64 1.48 10.10 24.54
N ASP A 65 0.44 9.41 25.04
CA ASP A 65 0.33 7.95 25.09
C ASP A 65 -0.62 7.41 24.01
N PHE A 66 -0.10 6.49 23.20
CA PHE A 66 -0.86 5.77 22.16
C PHE A 66 -2.07 4.99 22.72
N THR A 67 -2.00 4.52 23.97
CA THR A 67 -3.10 3.78 24.60
C THR A 67 -4.30 4.69 24.81
N GLN A 68 -4.09 5.93 25.26
CA GLN A 68 -5.15 6.92 25.43
C GLN A 68 -5.78 7.28 24.09
N VAL A 69 -4.95 7.54 23.08
CA VAL A 69 -5.43 7.80 21.72
C VAL A 69 -6.30 6.66 21.19
N SER A 70 -5.90 5.41 21.45
CA SER A 70 -6.68 4.23 21.04
C SER A 70 -8.04 4.17 21.75
N LYS A 71 -8.09 4.47 23.06
CA LYS A 71 -9.35 4.55 23.83
C LYS A 71 -10.26 5.64 23.29
N THR A 72 -9.73 6.84 23.03
CA THR A 72 -10.52 7.95 22.48
C THR A 72 -11.10 7.60 21.11
N ARG A 73 -10.33 6.95 20.22
CA ARG A 73 -10.89 6.46 18.95
C ARG A 73 -12.02 5.45 19.15
N ALA A 74 -11.87 4.51 20.09
CA ALA A 74 -12.92 3.54 20.38
C ALA A 74 -14.20 4.22 20.87
N ILE A 75 -14.07 5.25 21.71
CA ILE A 75 -15.18 6.09 22.18
C ILE A 75 -15.85 6.78 20.99
N ILE A 76 -15.10 7.43 20.09
CA ILE A 76 -15.67 8.06 18.90
C ILE A 76 -16.47 7.03 18.11
N LEU A 77 -15.86 5.89 17.75
CA LEU A 77 -16.51 4.85 16.95
C LEU A 77 -17.77 4.26 17.61
N SER A 78 -17.80 4.12 18.93
CA SER A 78 -18.97 3.57 19.64
C SER A 78 -20.16 4.52 19.72
N HIS A 79 -20.00 5.80 19.35
CA HIS A 79 -21.04 6.82 19.39
C HIS A 79 -21.57 7.21 18.00
N GLN A 80 -21.30 6.39 16.97
CA GLN A 80 -21.99 6.48 15.69
C GLN A 80 -23.47 6.02 15.86
N SER A 81 -24.38 6.64 15.10
CA SER A 81 -25.80 6.27 15.07
C SER A 81 -26.30 6.29 13.63
N GLU A 82 -27.31 5.47 13.35
CA GLU A 82 -28.02 5.48 12.07
C GLU A 82 -29.16 6.51 12.02
N HIS A 83 -29.47 7.17 13.15
CA HIS A 83 -30.51 8.20 13.21
C HIS A 83 -30.16 9.38 12.28
N PRO A 84 -30.98 9.73 11.27
CA PRO A 84 -30.55 10.61 10.18
C PRO A 84 -29.99 11.98 10.61
N GLN A 85 -30.68 12.69 11.51
CA GLN A 85 -30.22 14.01 12.00
C GLN A 85 -28.91 13.90 12.79
N TYR A 86 -28.78 12.84 13.60
CA TYR A 86 -27.57 12.60 14.38
C TYR A 86 -26.42 12.22 13.47
N ALA A 87 -26.62 11.25 12.58
CA ALA A 87 -25.62 10.75 11.65
C ALA A 87 -25.06 11.86 10.76
N GLN A 88 -25.93 12.75 10.27
CA GLN A 88 -25.52 13.91 9.49
C GLN A 88 -24.65 14.86 10.33
N GLN A 89 -25.14 15.31 11.48
CA GLN A 89 -24.39 16.24 12.32
C GLN A 89 -23.07 15.64 12.81
N TYR A 90 -23.08 14.37 13.22
CA TYR A 90 -21.89 13.66 13.68
C TYR A 90 -20.81 13.60 12.61
N SER A 91 -21.22 13.32 11.36
CA SER A 91 -20.34 13.31 10.20
C SER A 91 -19.78 14.71 9.87
N GLU A 92 -20.61 15.76 9.94
CA GLU A 92 -20.18 17.15 9.73
C GLU A 92 -19.21 17.63 10.82
N SER A 93 -19.49 17.30 12.08
CA SER A 93 -18.62 17.57 13.22
C SER A 93 -17.31 16.77 13.12
N ALA A 94 -17.36 15.47 12.79
CA ALA A 94 -16.16 14.66 12.56
C ALA A 94 -15.25 15.30 11.50
N HIS A 95 -15.81 15.71 10.36
CA HIS A 95 -15.04 16.36 9.32
C HIS A 95 -14.38 17.65 9.81
N ARG A 96 -15.14 18.55 10.44
CA ARG A 96 -14.63 19.83 10.91
C ARG A 96 -13.52 19.65 11.94
N GLN A 97 -13.79 18.89 13.00
CA GLN A 97 -12.90 18.75 14.13
C GLN A 97 -11.63 17.96 13.77
N ILE A 98 -11.73 16.90 12.96
CA ILE A 98 -10.54 16.19 12.47
C ILE A 98 -9.70 17.08 11.56
N ALA A 99 -10.31 17.88 10.69
CA ALA A 99 -9.58 18.82 9.84
C ALA A 99 -8.83 19.87 10.68
N GLU A 100 -9.46 20.42 11.72
CA GLU A 100 -8.84 21.34 12.67
C GLU A 100 -7.68 20.66 13.43
N GLY A 101 -7.86 19.43 13.92
CA GLY A 101 -6.80 18.69 14.60
C GLY A 101 -5.60 18.35 13.71
N ILE A 102 -5.82 18.03 12.42
CA ILE A 102 -4.73 17.87 11.45
C ILE A 102 -3.98 19.19 11.24
N GLN A 103 -4.72 20.30 11.16
CA GLN A 103 -4.13 21.62 10.97
C GLN A 103 -3.32 22.07 12.20
N GLU A 104 -3.85 21.88 13.41
CA GLU A 104 -3.14 22.15 14.67
C GLU A 104 -1.85 21.33 14.75
N ALA A 105 -1.91 20.04 14.42
CA ALA A 105 -0.72 19.18 14.40
C ALA A 105 0.36 19.69 13.42
N ARG A 106 -0.03 20.33 12.32
CA ARG A 106 0.89 20.90 11.32
C ARG A 106 1.50 22.22 11.76
N THR A 107 0.73 23.08 12.43
CA THR A 107 1.18 24.44 12.77
C THR A 107 1.89 24.50 14.12
N ASP A 108 1.43 23.71 15.09
CA ASP A 108 1.76 23.93 16.49
C ASP A 108 2.76 22.88 17.02
N ILE A 109 2.77 21.67 16.43
CA ILE A 109 3.69 20.60 16.82
C ILE A 109 4.96 20.67 15.96
N ARG A 110 6.07 21.06 16.58
CA ARG A 110 7.39 21.16 15.92
C ARG A 110 8.20 19.87 15.89
N ASP A 111 7.98 18.98 16.87
CA ASP A 111 8.66 17.69 16.91
C ASP A 111 8.07 16.76 15.86
N GLU A 112 8.85 16.43 14.83
CA GLU A 112 8.42 15.57 13.72
C GLU A 112 7.93 14.21 14.19
N ARG A 113 8.53 13.67 15.28
CA ARG A 113 8.11 12.40 15.86
C ARG A 113 6.70 12.48 16.44
N THR A 114 6.38 13.54 17.15
CA THR A 114 5.06 13.76 17.73
C THR A 114 4.04 14.11 16.66
N GLN A 115 4.42 14.98 15.72
CA GLN A 115 3.56 15.37 14.60
C GLN A 115 3.12 14.14 13.79
N PHE A 116 4.03 13.24 13.40
CA PHE A 116 3.63 12.06 12.64
C PHE A 116 2.65 11.20 13.44
N LYS A 117 2.84 11.05 14.76
CA LYS A 117 1.97 10.19 15.59
C LYS A 117 0.55 10.75 15.62
N VAL A 118 0.41 12.05 15.82
CA VAL A 118 -0.90 12.70 15.84
C VAL A 118 -1.60 12.54 14.49
N ILE A 119 -0.94 12.93 13.40
CA ILE A 119 -1.51 12.82 12.05
C ILE A 119 -1.87 11.37 11.72
N ALA A 120 -0.98 10.40 11.99
CA ALA A 120 -1.26 8.99 11.75
C ALA A 120 -2.47 8.50 12.55
N ASN A 121 -2.63 8.91 13.81
CA ASN A 121 -3.79 8.52 14.61
C ASN A 121 -5.11 9.13 14.12
N LEU A 122 -5.09 10.38 13.65
CA LEU A 122 -6.26 11.01 13.02
C LEU A 122 -6.60 10.31 11.69
N LEU A 123 -5.62 9.90 10.90
CA LEU A 123 -5.85 9.09 9.68
C LEU A 123 -6.40 7.70 10.00
N ILE A 124 -5.95 7.05 11.07
CA ILE A 124 -6.53 5.78 11.53
C ILE A 124 -8.00 5.98 11.93
N LEU A 125 -8.33 7.11 12.58
CA LEU A 125 -9.71 7.44 12.91
C LEU A 125 -10.55 7.61 11.63
N ILE A 126 -10.03 8.31 10.61
CA ILE A 126 -10.69 8.45 9.31
C ILE A 126 -10.94 7.08 8.66
N ASP A 127 -9.93 6.20 8.60
CA ASP A 127 -10.06 4.82 8.08
C ASP A 127 -11.14 4.03 8.84
N SER A 128 -11.26 4.25 10.14
CA SER A 128 -12.20 3.53 11.01
C SER A 128 -13.64 4.03 10.87
N LEU A 129 -13.84 5.34 10.72
CA LEU A 129 -15.16 5.95 10.57
C LEU A 129 -15.82 5.58 9.24
N LYS A 130 -15.02 5.31 8.19
CA LYS A 130 -15.49 4.91 6.84
C LYS A 130 -16.56 5.88 6.30
N ASP A 131 -16.35 7.17 6.54
CA ASP A 131 -17.22 8.26 6.13
C ASP A 131 -16.71 8.88 4.81
N PRO A 132 -17.49 8.84 3.72
CA PRO A 132 -17.13 9.46 2.45
C PRO A 132 -16.71 10.94 2.55
N ARG A 133 -17.23 11.70 3.52
CA ARG A 133 -16.90 13.12 3.69
C ARG A 133 -15.48 13.34 4.19
N LEU A 134 -14.87 12.37 4.87
CA LEU A 134 -13.52 12.52 5.45
C LEU A 134 -12.39 12.19 4.46
N VAL A 135 -12.73 11.66 3.29
CA VAL A 135 -11.72 11.12 2.37
C VAL A 135 -10.80 12.19 1.83
N ASP A 136 -11.31 13.40 1.58
CA ASP A 136 -10.48 14.48 1.07
C ASP A 136 -9.40 14.91 2.08
N LEU A 137 -9.67 14.80 3.38
CA LEU A 137 -8.66 15.03 4.44
C LEU A 137 -7.52 14.01 4.31
N ALA A 138 -7.85 12.73 4.16
CA ALA A 138 -6.84 11.69 3.98
C ALA A 138 -6.05 11.85 2.66
N VAL A 139 -6.71 12.23 1.57
CA VAL A 139 -6.05 12.46 0.27
C VAL A 139 -5.00 13.57 0.36
N ARG A 140 -5.24 14.62 1.15
CA ARG A 140 -4.27 15.71 1.37
C ARG A 140 -3.01 15.27 2.12
N GLU A 141 -3.05 14.13 2.83
CA GLU A 141 -1.90 13.57 3.55
C GLU A 141 -1.12 12.54 2.72
N ILE A 142 -1.60 12.12 1.54
CA ILE A 142 -0.84 11.22 0.65
C ILE A 142 0.57 11.77 0.32
N PRO A 143 0.77 13.05 -0.02
CA PRO A 143 2.11 13.57 -0.34
C PRO A 143 3.03 13.79 0.88
N HIS A 144 2.61 13.43 2.09
CA HIS A 144 3.39 13.65 3.31
C HIS A 144 4.77 12.98 3.24
N SER A 145 5.82 13.54 3.86
CA SER A 145 7.19 12.99 3.77
C SER A 145 7.37 11.64 4.48
N ASN A 146 6.66 11.44 5.60
CA ASN A 146 6.71 10.22 6.40
C ASN A 146 5.88 9.05 5.80
N ASN A 147 6.50 7.89 5.58
CA ASN A 147 5.86 6.69 5.00
C ASN A 147 4.70 6.12 5.82
N ALA A 148 4.72 6.22 7.16
CA ALA A 148 3.61 5.74 7.98
C ALA A 148 2.37 6.62 7.79
N VAL A 149 2.56 7.94 7.63
CA VAL A 149 1.46 8.86 7.30
C VAL A 149 0.92 8.54 5.91
N ARG A 150 1.77 8.35 4.90
CA ARG A 150 1.35 7.92 3.54
C ARG A 150 0.53 6.63 3.58
N TYR A 151 1.00 5.64 4.33
CA TYR A 151 0.33 4.34 4.48
C TYR A 151 -1.09 4.50 5.01
N TRP A 152 -1.28 5.29 6.07
CA TRP A 152 -2.61 5.50 6.64
C TRP A 152 -3.49 6.40 5.78
N ALA A 153 -2.90 7.40 5.12
CA ALA A 153 -3.60 8.29 4.18
C ALA A 153 -4.18 7.50 3.01
N LEU A 154 -3.38 6.63 2.39
CA LEU A 154 -3.84 5.76 1.30
C LEU A 154 -4.85 4.73 1.79
N ARG A 155 -4.60 4.08 2.93
CA ARG A 155 -5.54 3.10 3.47
C ARG A 155 -6.92 3.72 3.75
N ALA A 156 -6.94 4.86 4.43
CA ALA A 156 -8.16 5.62 4.71
C ALA A 156 -8.87 6.09 3.42
N SER A 157 -8.11 6.39 2.35
CA SER A 157 -8.68 6.86 1.08
C SER A 157 -9.10 5.73 0.13
N THR A 158 -8.62 4.51 0.34
CA THR A 158 -8.76 3.39 -0.62
C THR A 158 -9.44 2.15 0.00
N ASN A 159 -9.95 2.26 1.21
CA ASN A 159 -10.68 1.21 1.92
C ASN A 159 -11.87 0.67 1.10
N LEU A 160 -11.99 -0.66 0.96
CA LEU A 160 -13.03 -1.27 0.11
C LEU A 160 -14.46 -0.98 0.60
N GLU A 161 -14.69 -0.96 1.91
CA GLU A 161 -16.03 -0.70 2.46
C GLU A 161 -16.44 0.77 2.25
N LEU A 162 -15.49 1.69 2.36
CA LEU A 162 -15.69 3.09 2.01
C LEU A 162 -16.05 3.24 0.52
N TRP A 163 -15.31 2.57 -0.36
CA TRP A 163 -15.54 2.63 -1.80
C TRP A 163 -16.87 1.98 -2.21
N ALA A 164 -17.40 1.02 -1.44
CA ALA A 164 -18.76 0.51 -1.65
C ALA A 164 -19.83 1.60 -1.43
N LYS A 165 -19.60 2.55 -0.50
CA LYS A 165 -20.49 3.71 -0.29
C LYS A 165 -20.30 4.77 -1.39
N ILE A 166 -19.05 5.11 -1.70
CA ILE A 166 -18.72 6.14 -2.70
C ILE A 166 -19.19 5.73 -4.11
N GLY A 167 -19.08 4.45 -4.44
CA GLY A 167 -19.45 3.89 -5.75
C GLY A 167 -20.92 4.04 -6.12
N GLN A 168 -21.80 4.42 -5.18
CA GLN A 168 -23.21 4.73 -5.46
C GLN A 168 -23.37 5.92 -6.41
N ASN A 169 -22.40 6.85 -6.46
CA ASN A 169 -22.33 7.92 -7.44
C ASN A 169 -21.05 7.79 -8.28
N GLN A 170 -21.20 7.19 -9.46
CA GLN A 170 -20.08 6.84 -10.36
C GLN A 170 -19.26 8.06 -10.79
N GLY A 171 -19.89 9.22 -11.01
CA GLY A 171 -19.20 10.44 -11.42
C GLY A 171 -18.25 10.97 -10.35
N SER A 172 -18.74 11.06 -9.10
CA SER A 172 -17.90 11.47 -7.96
C SER A 172 -16.80 10.46 -7.64
N ALA A 173 -17.10 9.16 -7.80
CA ALA A 173 -16.14 8.09 -7.56
C ALA A 173 -14.96 8.18 -8.55
N ALA A 174 -15.24 8.41 -9.83
CA ALA A 174 -14.21 8.57 -10.86
C ALA A 174 -13.31 9.80 -10.59
N GLN A 175 -13.89 10.96 -10.28
CA GLN A 175 -13.14 12.17 -9.97
C GLN A 175 -12.26 12.00 -8.72
N LEU A 176 -12.76 11.32 -7.70
CA LEU A 176 -11.97 11.01 -6.50
C LEU A 176 -10.83 10.03 -6.82
N ALA A 177 -11.08 9.01 -7.64
CA ALA A 177 -10.05 8.06 -8.08
C ALA A 177 -8.90 8.78 -8.79
N THR A 178 -9.22 9.69 -9.72
CA THR A 178 -8.22 10.51 -10.42
C THR A 178 -7.39 11.35 -9.46
N ARG A 179 -8.02 12.00 -8.47
CA ARG A 179 -7.30 12.79 -7.45
C ARG A 179 -6.36 11.92 -6.60
N ILE A 180 -6.81 10.74 -6.17
CA ILE A 180 -5.96 9.81 -5.41
C ILE A 180 -4.78 9.35 -6.27
N MET A 181 -5.02 8.94 -7.52
CA MET A 181 -3.93 8.51 -8.42
C MET A 181 -2.90 9.62 -8.66
N ALA A 182 -3.34 10.87 -8.84
CA ALA A 182 -2.45 12.01 -8.98
C ALA A 182 -1.62 12.27 -7.72
N ALA A 183 -2.20 12.07 -6.53
CA ALA A 183 -1.46 12.18 -5.28
C ALA A 183 -0.47 11.01 -5.08
N CYS A 184 -0.87 9.78 -5.45
CA CYS A 184 0.01 8.62 -5.45
C CYS A 184 1.24 8.84 -6.35
N ASP A 185 1.03 9.39 -7.55
CA ASP A 185 2.09 9.61 -8.53
C ASP A 185 3.25 10.47 -7.97
N GLN A 186 2.94 11.44 -7.11
CA GLN A 186 3.93 12.31 -6.47
C GLN A 186 4.85 11.58 -5.48
N ILE A 187 4.42 10.44 -4.95
CA ILE A 187 5.14 9.73 -3.87
C ILE A 187 5.79 8.41 -4.31
N VAL A 188 5.51 7.92 -5.51
CA VAL A 188 5.97 6.59 -5.99
C VAL A 188 7.49 6.40 -5.77
N ASP A 189 8.31 7.36 -6.18
CA ASP A 189 9.77 7.19 -6.17
C ASP A 189 10.37 7.11 -4.75
N SER A 190 9.72 7.69 -3.75
CA SER A 190 10.24 7.82 -2.37
C SER A 190 9.50 6.96 -1.34
N SER A 191 8.54 6.14 -1.76
CA SER A 191 7.65 5.42 -0.84
C SER A 191 8.19 4.06 -0.41
N SER A 192 7.84 3.57 0.78
CA SER A 192 8.19 2.20 1.22
C SER A 192 7.47 1.15 0.37
N ALA A 193 7.92 -0.11 0.44
CA ALA A 193 7.27 -1.22 -0.25
C ALA A 193 5.78 -1.35 0.10
N GLU A 194 5.39 -1.16 1.36
CA GLU A 194 3.99 -1.27 1.80
C GLU A 194 3.10 -0.18 1.22
N VAL A 195 3.64 1.04 1.10
CA VAL A 195 2.93 2.17 0.47
C VAL A 195 2.78 1.90 -1.03
N LEU A 196 3.85 1.46 -1.70
CA LEU A 196 3.82 1.09 -3.12
C LEU A 196 2.82 -0.04 -3.41
N LEU A 197 2.68 -1.00 -2.49
CA LEU A 197 1.70 -2.07 -2.61
C LEU A 197 0.27 -1.51 -2.61
N GLN A 198 -0.06 -0.60 -1.70
CA GLN A 198 -1.39 0.03 -1.69
C GLN A 198 -1.65 0.86 -2.95
N VAL A 199 -0.63 1.60 -3.42
CA VAL A 199 -0.70 2.34 -4.69
C VAL A 199 -1.04 1.39 -5.84
N ALA A 200 -0.32 0.27 -5.95
CA ALA A 200 -0.54 -0.71 -6.99
C ALA A 200 -1.94 -1.34 -6.89
N GLU A 201 -2.33 -1.80 -5.70
CA GLU A 201 -3.65 -2.41 -5.48
C GLU A 201 -4.79 -1.45 -5.80
N PHE A 202 -4.65 -0.16 -5.50
CA PHE A 202 -5.64 0.85 -5.85
C PHE A 202 -5.70 1.08 -7.36
N ALA A 203 -4.55 1.32 -8.01
CA ALA A 203 -4.48 1.50 -9.46
C ALA A 203 -5.03 0.27 -10.22
N GLY A 204 -4.78 -0.93 -9.71
CA GLY A 204 -5.30 -2.19 -10.21
C GLY A 204 -6.81 -2.22 -10.43
N ARG A 205 -7.58 -1.49 -9.61
CA ARG A 205 -9.05 -1.48 -9.65
C ARG A 205 -9.64 -0.78 -10.87
N PHE A 206 -8.86 0.05 -11.57
CA PHE A 206 -9.37 0.94 -12.62
C PHE A 206 -8.76 0.64 -13.98
N ASN A 207 -9.57 0.60 -15.02
CA ASN A 207 -9.13 0.38 -16.41
C ASN A 207 -9.00 1.72 -17.14
N THR A 208 -8.13 2.60 -16.63
CA THR A 208 -7.81 3.90 -17.26
C THR A 208 -6.32 4.00 -17.60
N ALA A 209 -5.96 4.96 -18.44
CA ALA A 209 -4.57 5.20 -18.83
C ALA A 209 -3.72 5.65 -17.62
N GLU A 210 -4.29 6.47 -16.73
CA GLU A 210 -3.64 6.96 -15.52
C GLU A 210 -3.33 5.82 -14.55
N ALA A 211 -4.30 4.93 -14.33
CA ALA A 211 -4.12 3.75 -13.49
C ALA A 211 -3.04 2.81 -14.05
N THR A 212 -3.05 2.63 -15.37
CA THR A 212 -2.04 1.82 -16.07
C THR A 212 -0.65 2.44 -15.96
N GLY A 213 -0.52 3.75 -16.15
CA GLY A 213 0.72 4.50 -16.00
C GLY A 213 1.27 4.40 -14.57
N LEU A 214 0.41 4.53 -13.57
CA LEU A 214 0.81 4.43 -12.16
C LEU A 214 1.33 3.02 -11.82
N LEU A 215 0.69 1.95 -12.30
CA LEU A 215 1.19 0.58 -12.14
C LEU A 215 2.56 0.37 -12.79
N ILE A 216 2.76 0.92 -13.98
CA ILE A 216 4.04 0.90 -14.69
C ILE A 216 5.13 1.58 -13.85
N ARG A 217 4.83 2.76 -13.29
CA ARG A 217 5.79 3.48 -12.44
C ARG A 217 6.14 2.72 -11.16
N VAL A 218 5.16 2.09 -10.50
CA VAL A 218 5.45 1.22 -9.35
C VAL A 218 6.41 0.10 -9.75
N ALA A 219 6.17 -0.56 -10.88
CA ALA A 219 7.06 -1.59 -11.38
C ALA A 219 8.47 -1.06 -11.70
N GLU A 220 8.58 0.15 -12.26
CA GLU A 220 9.87 0.81 -12.53
C GLU A 220 10.67 1.07 -11.26
N VAL A 221 10.03 1.58 -10.20
CA VAL A 221 10.69 1.78 -8.90
C VAL A 221 11.20 0.46 -8.34
N ARG A 222 10.38 -0.61 -8.41
CA ARG A 222 10.78 -1.94 -7.93
C ARG A 222 11.95 -2.52 -8.75
N ILE A 223 11.91 -2.39 -10.07
CA ILE A 223 13.01 -2.77 -10.97
C ILE A 223 14.29 -2.01 -10.61
N GLY A 224 14.21 -0.70 -10.37
CA GLY A 224 15.35 0.12 -9.93
C GLY A 224 15.93 -0.39 -8.61
N ARG A 225 15.08 -0.68 -7.62
CA ARG A 225 15.53 -1.25 -6.33
C ARG A 225 16.20 -2.61 -6.48
N TYR A 226 15.73 -3.45 -7.40
CA TYR A 226 16.42 -4.71 -7.72
C TYR A 226 17.82 -4.42 -8.26
N ALA A 227 17.95 -3.52 -9.24
CA ALA A 227 19.24 -3.15 -9.82
C ALA A 227 20.23 -2.63 -8.76
N ASP A 228 19.74 -1.85 -7.80
CA ASP A 228 20.54 -1.25 -6.73
C ASP A 228 20.69 -2.15 -5.48
N TRP A 229 20.14 -3.36 -5.51
CA TRP A 229 20.12 -4.30 -4.37
C TRP A 229 19.47 -3.74 -3.09
N SER A 230 18.57 -2.76 -3.24
CA SER A 230 17.89 -2.07 -2.15
C SER A 230 16.44 -2.53 -1.94
N VAL A 231 16.02 -3.61 -2.62
CA VAL A 231 14.68 -4.18 -2.46
C VAL A 231 14.41 -4.53 -1.00
N ASP A 232 13.37 -3.91 -0.46
CA ASP A 232 12.69 -4.27 0.77
C ASP A 232 11.39 -5.02 0.44
N TYR A 233 11.05 -6.01 1.28
CA TYR A 233 9.80 -6.76 1.20
C TYR A 233 9.49 -7.33 -0.20
N ASP A 234 10.34 -8.25 -0.69
CA ASP A 234 10.20 -8.87 -2.03
C ASP A 234 8.80 -9.46 -2.30
N LEU A 235 8.11 -9.94 -1.26
CA LEU A 235 6.81 -10.59 -1.39
C LEU A 235 5.74 -9.67 -2.01
N MET A 236 5.87 -8.34 -1.92
CA MET A 236 4.92 -7.45 -2.59
C MET A 236 4.91 -7.63 -4.10
N ASP A 237 6.04 -8.07 -4.69
CA ASP A 237 6.19 -8.15 -6.14
C ASP A 237 5.30 -9.25 -6.73
N SER A 238 4.86 -10.24 -5.94
CA SER A 238 3.78 -11.17 -6.34
C SER A 238 2.50 -10.42 -6.71
N ALA A 239 2.13 -9.40 -5.94
CA ALA A 239 0.94 -8.61 -6.18
C ALA A 239 1.12 -7.70 -7.39
N VAL A 240 2.28 -7.02 -7.50
CA VAL A 240 2.58 -6.14 -8.65
C VAL A 240 2.58 -6.94 -9.96
N LEU A 241 3.26 -8.09 -10.00
CA LEU A 241 3.28 -8.97 -11.17
C LEU A 241 1.88 -9.45 -11.55
N ARG A 242 1.07 -9.83 -10.57
CA ARG A 242 -0.33 -10.22 -10.82
C ARG A 242 -1.15 -9.08 -11.40
N LEU A 243 -1.05 -7.88 -10.84
CA LEU A 243 -1.79 -6.71 -11.31
C LEU A 243 -1.38 -6.33 -12.74
N LEU A 244 -0.08 -6.38 -13.07
CA LEU A 244 0.39 -6.19 -14.43
C LEU A 244 -0.16 -7.27 -15.37
N CYS A 245 -0.13 -8.55 -14.95
CA CYS A 245 -0.68 -9.65 -15.71
C CYS A 245 -2.18 -9.46 -15.99
N ASP A 246 -2.97 -9.14 -14.96
CA ASP A 246 -4.41 -8.93 -15.09
C ASP A 246 -4.72 -7.80 -16.10
N LYS A 247 -3.91 -6.73 -16.13
CA LYS A 247 -4.05 -5.65 -17.13
C LYS A 247 -3.67 -6.09 -18.54
N ILE A 248 -2.59 -6.86 -18.69
CA ILE A 248 -2.17 -7.41 -19.99
C ILE A 248 -3.27 -8.33 -20.55
N VAL A 249 -3.79 -9.23 -19.73
CA VAL A 249 -4.85 -10.17 -20.11
C VAL A 249 -6.13 -9.42 -20.46
N ALA A 250 -6.56 -8.45 -19.65
CA ALA A 250 -7.76 -7.66 -19.90
C ALA A 250 -7.68 -6.84 -21.20
N ALA A 251 -6.50 -6.37 -21.59
CA ALA A 251 -6.31 -5.62 -22.83
C ALA A 251 -6.24 -6.52 -24.09
N GLY A 252 -6.00 -7.83 -23.92
CA GLY A 252 -5.98 -8.80 -25.02
C GLY A 252 -4.98 -8.42 -26.13
N THR A 253 -5.45 -8.37 -27.38
CA THR A 253 -4.62 -7.98 -28.55
C THR A 253 -4.26 -6.49 -28.58
N GLY A 254 -4.85 -5.66 -27.71
CA GLY A 254 -4.51 -4.25 -27.51
C GLY A 254 -3.63 -4.00 -26.29
N ALA A 255 -3.03 -5.04 -25.70
CA ALA A 255 -2.16 -4.90 -24.56
C ALA A 255 -0.97 -3.98 -24.87
N SER A 256 -0.72 -3.03 -23.97
CA SER A 256 0.45 -2.16 -24.09
C SER A 256 1.72 -2.99 -23.95
N ASP A 257 2.58 -2.95 -24.97
CA ASP A 257 3.94 -3.50 -24.95
C ASP A 257 4.71 -3.07 -23.70
N GLN A 258 4.41 -1.88 -23.16
CA GLN A 258 5.04 -1.37 -21.95
C GLN A 258 4.65 -2.18 -20.70
N LEU A 259 3.38 -2.59 -20.56
CA LEU A 259 2.95 -3.45 -19.46
C LEU A 259 3.65 -4.81 -19.51
N ALA A 260 3.64 -5.46 -20.67
CA ALA A 260 4.27 -6.75 -20.88
C ALA A 260 5.80 -6.66 -20.65
N ARG A 261 6.44 -5.59 -21.12
CA ARG A 261 7.86 -5.32 -20.88
C ARG A 261 8.17 -5.12 -19.41
N ARG A 262 7.35 -4.38 -18.66
CA ARG A 262 7.56 -4.15 -17.21
C ARG A 262 7.32 -5.41 -16.40
N PHE A 263 6.29 -6.19 -16.72
CA PHE A 263 6.07 -7.52 -16.14
C PHE A 263 7.30 -8.40 -16.35
N ALA A 264 7.76 -8.52 -17.60
CA ALA A 264 8.89 -9.38 -17.95
C ALA A 264 10.20 -8.94 -17.28
N HIS A 265 10.45 -7.62 -17.19
CA HIS A 265 11.65 -7.09 -16.56
C HIS A 265 11.64 -7.32 -15.04
N LEU A 266 10.54 -6.98 -14.35
CA LEU A 266 10.42 -7.19 -12.90
C LEU A 266 10.56 -8.66 -12.55
N TYR A 267 9.91 -9.54 -13.31
CA TYR A 267 9.95 -10.97 -13.02
C TYR A 267 11.33 -11.59 -13.31
N SER A 268 11.96 -11.21 -14.42
CA SER A 268 13.35 -11.57 -14.73
C SER A 268 14.29 -11.15 -13.60
N PHE A 269 14.16 -9.92 -13.08
CA PHE A 269 14.99 -9.45 -11.97
C PHE A 269 14.75 -10.23 -10.68
N ALA A 270 13.51 -10.62 -10.37
CA ALA A 270 13.25 -11.50 -9.22
C ALA A 270 13.95 -12.86 -9.36
N ILE A 271 13.94 -13.49 -10.55
CA ILE A 271 14.65 -14.75 -10.81
C ILE A 271 16.17 -14.55 -10.70
N GLN A 272 16.71 -13.52 -11.36
CA GLN A 272 18.14 -13.23 -11.32
C GLN A 272 18.60 -12.91 -9.88
N ARG A 273 17.81 -12.19 -9.09
CA ARG A 273 18.11 -11.89 -7.68
C ARG A 273 18.14 -13.16 -6.85
N TYR A 274 17.22 -14.09 -7.10
CA TYR A 274 17.18 -15.39 -6.42
C TYR A 274 18.42 -16.24 -6.76
N ILE A 275 18.73 -16.44 -8.04
CA ILE A 275 19.88 -17.23 -8.51
C ILE A 275 21.20 -16.60 -8.01
N LYS A 276 21.43 -15.33 -8.35
CA LYS A 276 22.67 -14.63 -8.04
C LYS A 276 22.86 -14.46 -6.54
N GLY A 277 21.78 -14.13 -5.83
CA GLY A 277 21.79 -13.98 -4.39
C GLY A 277 22.12 -15.28 -3.65
N GLN A 278 21.69 -16.44 -4.16
CA GLN A 278 22.08 -17.74 -3.60
C GLN A 278 23.54 -18.07 -3.90
N ASN A 279 23.97 -17.94 -5.16
CA ASN A 279 25.36 -18.20 -5.56
C ASN A 279 26.37 -17.36 -4.78
N LEU A 280 26.02 -16.12 -4.44
CA LEU A 280 26.89 -15.20 -3.70
C LEU A 280 26.73 -15.28 -2.18
N GLY A 281 25.79 -16.09 -1.65
CA GLY A 281 25.47 -16.12 -0.22
C GLY A 281 24.93 -14.78 0.31
N ARG A 282 24.23 -14.01 -0.52
CA ARG A 282 23.72 -12.64 -0.24
C ARG A 282 22.21 -12.58 -0.02
N LEU A 283 21.54 -13.72 0.05
CA LEU A 283 20.12 -13.80 0.41
C LEU A 283 19.98 -14.31 1.83
N HIS A 284 19.47 -13.44 2.71
CA HIS A 284 18.98 -13.90 4.00
C HIS A 284 17.70 -14.72 3.83
N GLU A 285 17.38 -15.54 4.83
CA GLU A 285 16.30 -16.52 4.77
C GLU A 285 14.93 -15.91 4.40
N THR A 286 14.58 -14.76 4.99
CA THR A 286 13.30 -14.09 4.70
C THR A 286 13.13 -13.71 3.23
N SER A 287 14.12 -13.02 2.62
CA SER A 287 14.07 -12.65 1.20
C SER A 287 14.15 -13.88 0.31
N ARG A 288 14.89 -14.91 0.68
CA ARG A 288 14.88 -16.18 -0.05
C ARG A 288 13.46 -16.76 -0.09
N ASN A 289 12.77 -16.84 1.05
CA ASN A 289 11.41 -17.38 1.14
C ASN A 289 10.38 -16.49 0.43
N HIS A 290 10.55 -15.17 0.50
CA HIS A 290 9.71 -14.23 -0.25
C HIS A 290 9.90 -14.38 -1.75
N LEU A 291 11.15 -14.37 -2.26
CA LEU A 291 11.43 -14.57 -3.68
C LEU A 291 10.91 -15.91 -4.16
N LEU A 292 11.11 -17.00 -3.41
CA LEU A 292 10.51 -18.31 -3.71
C LEU A 292 8.99 -18.20 -3.96
N SER A 293 8.30 -17.50 -3.06
CA SER A 293 6.86 -17.27 -3.18
C SER A 293 6.51 -16.42 -4.41
N VAL A 294 7.28 -15.38 -4.71
CA VAL A 294 7.11 -14.55 -5.93
C VAL A 294 7.28 -15.40 -7.19
N LEU A 295 8.33 -16.22 -7.25
CA LEU A 295 8.64 -17.02 -8.41
C LEU A 295 7.56 -18.06 -8.71
N ILE A 296 7.11 -18.77 -7.67
CA ILE A 296 6.04 -19.75 -7.74
C ILE A 296 4.67 -19.10 -8.05
N ASP A 297 4.32 -18.01 -7.36
CA ASP A 297 3.04 -17.35 -7.56
C ASP A 297 2.90 -16.75 -8.97
N ALA A 298 3.97 -16.16 -9.49
CA ALA A 298 3.98 -15.60 -10.85
C ALA A 298 3.88 -16.69 -11.92
N GLU A 299 4.50 -17.86 -11.72
CA GLU A 299 4.34 -19.01 -12.61
C GLU A 299 2.87 -19.47 -12.64
N GLU A 300 2.30 -19.78 -11.48
CA GLU A 300 0.95 -20.33 -11.37
C GLU A 300 -0.13 -19.35 -11.86
N LYS A 301 -0.03 -18.09 -11.43
CA LYS A 301 -1.11 -17.12 -11.61
C LYS A 301 -0.94 -16.29 -12.87
N CYS A 302 0.28 -16.09 -13.36
CA CYS A 302 0.52 -15.16 -14.47
C CYS A 302 0.96 -15.89 -15.74
N LEU A 303 2.05 -16.66 -15.69
CA LEU A 303 2.64 -17.22 -16.91
C LEU A 303 1.68 -18.12 -17.69
N GLY A 304 0.88 -18.93 -16.99
CA GLY A 304 -0.12 -19.78 -17.64
C GLY A 304 -1.17 -18.99 -18.42
N GLN A 305 -1.65 -17.88 -17.85
CA GLN A 305 -2.59 -16.98 -18.51
C GLN A 305 -1.94 -16.26 -19.68
N LEU A 306 -0.74 -15.72 -19.46
CA LEU A 306 -0.01 -14.95 -20.45
C LEU A 306 0.40 -15.81 -21.64
N LEU A 307 0.79 -17.07 -21.45
CA LEU A 307 1.26 -17.96 -22.54
C LEU A 307 0.16 -18.85 -23.12
N GLY A 308 -0.94 -19.07 -22.39
CA GLY A 308 -2.07 -19.88 -22.83
C GLY A 308 -1.92 -21.38 -22.52
N THR A 309 -0.89 -21.77 -21.78
CA THR A 309 -0.66 -23.16 -21.34
C THR A 309 -0.13 -23.18 -19.90
N PRO A 310 -0.55 -24.13 -19.05
CA PRO A 310 -0.02 -24.26 -17.70
C PRO A 310 1.50 -24.36 -17.67
N GLN A 311 2.15 -23.68 -16.72
CA GLN A 311 3.59 -23.70 -16.51
C GLN A 311 3.91 -24.35 -15.14
N THR A 312 4.95 -25.17 -15.07
CA THR A 312 5.40 -25.83 -13.83
C THR A 312 6.92 -25.96 -13.71
N THR A 313 7.66 -25.38 -14.65
CA THR A 313 9.12 -25.56 -14.77
C THR A 313 9.87 -24.81 -13.68
N ILE A 314 9.42 -23.60 -13.33
CA ILE A 314 10.02 -22.78 -12.26
C ILE A 314 9.84 -23.46 -10.92
N ARG A 315 8.61 -23.90 -10.58
CA ARG A 315 8.36 -24.66 -9.35
C ARG A 315 9.27 -25.88 -9.25
N ARG A 316 9.35 -26.70 -10.31
CA ARG A 316 10.17 -27.92 -10.30
C ARG A 316 11.65 -27.62 -10.11
N ALA A 317 12.18 -26.60 -10.79
CA ALA A 317 13.58 -26.19 -10.62
C ALA A 317 13.85 -25.73 -9.19
N ILE A 318 12.94 -24.97 -8.59
CA ILE A 318 13.01 -24.52 -7.20
C ILE A 318 12.97 -25.70 -6.22
N GLU A 319 12.01 -26.62 -6.37
CA GLU A 319 11.84 -27.78 -5.48
C GLU A 319 13.05 -28.73 -5.55
N ALA A 320 13.68 -28.84 -6.73
CA ALA A 320 14.89 -29.62 -6.94
C ALA A 320 16.17 -28.89 -6.50
N GLY A 321 16.11 -27.59 -6.18
CA GLY A 321 17.29 -26.76 -5.93
C GLY A 321 18.18 -26.55 -7.16
N ASP A 322 17.63 -26.73 -8.37
CA ASP A 322 18.37 -26.65 -9.63
C ASP A 322 18.35 -25.23 -10.20
N LEU A 323 19.37 -24.44 -9.82
CA LEU A 323 19.53 -23.07 -10.31
C LEU A 323 19.81 -22.99 -11.82
N THR A 324 20.39 -24.04 -12.41
CA THR A 324 20.67 -24.09 -13.85
C THR A 324 19.38 -24.29 -14.64
N ALA A 325 18.50 -25.18 -14.17
CA ALA A 325 17.17 -25.34 -14.74
C ALA A 325 16.34 -24.06 -14.61
N LEU A 326 16.45 -23.36 -13.47
CA LEU A 326 15.78 -22.08 -13.27
C LEU A 326 16.31 -21.00 -14.23
N GLN A 327 17.62 -20.93 -14.45
CA GLN A 327 18.21 -20.01 -15.44
C GLN A 327 17.75 -20.35 -16.86
N THR A 328 17.74 -21.64 -17.23
CA THR A 328 17.30 -22.09 -18.55
C THR A 328 15.84 -21.71 -18.81
N GLU A 329 14.99 -21.85 -17.81
CA GLU A 329 13.59 -21.44 -17.92
C GLU A 329 13.44 -19.92 -17.99
N SER A 330 14.26 -19.16 -17.25
CA SER A 330 14.34 -17.70 -17.37
C SER A 330 14.71 -17.29 -18.80
N ASP A 331 15.72 -17.92 -19.39
CA ASP A 331 16.17 -17.65 -20.75
C ASP A 331 15.09 -17.99 -21.79
N ARG A 332 14.35 -19.09 -21.60
CA ARG A 332 13.21 -19.46 -22.45
C ARG A 332 12.08 -18.42 -22.38
N LEU A 333 11.76 -17.94 -21.18
CA LEU A 333 10.66 -17.01 -20.94
C LEU A 333 10.97 -15.59 -21.44
N PHE A 334 12.17 -15.11 -21.14
CA PHE A 334 12.54 -13.70 -21.31
C PHE A 334 13.56 -13.47 -22.44
N GLY A 335 14.23 -14.50 -22.91
CA GLY A 335 15.17 -14.44 -24.03
C GLY A 335 16.63 -14.40 -23.60
N THR A 336 17.48 -14.56 -24.58
CA THR A 336 18.95 -14.50 -24.49
C THR A 336 19.49 -13.39 -25.39
N GLU A 337 20.79 -13.14 -25.35
CA GLU A 337 21.43 -12.13 -26.22
C GLU A 337 21.18 -12.38 -27.72
N ASN A 338 20.92 -13.64 -28.10
CA ASN A 338 20.77 -14.05 -29.49
C ASN A 338 19.32 -14.36 -29.91
N SER A 339 18.38 -14.45 -28.96
CA SER A 339 17.00 -14.87 -29.27
C SER A 339 15.98 -14.25 -28.31
N ALA A 340 14.83 -13.85 -28.84
CA ALA A 340 13.72 -13.36 -28.04
C ALA A 340 13.07 -14.52 -27.27
N GLY A 341 12.65 -14.25 -26.02
CA GLY A 341 11.93 -15.21 -25.20
C GLY A 341 10.45 -15.30 -25.55
N ALA A 342 9.77 -16.29 -24.97
CA ALA A 342 8.35 -16.55 -25.20
C ALA A 342 7.46 -15.32 -24.92
N ILE A 343 7.74 -14.55 -23.86
CA ILE A 343 6.94 -13.38 -23.49
C ILE A 343 7.17 -12.21 -24.48
N PRO A 344 8.41 -11.73 -24.71
CA PRO A 344 8.68 -10.73 -25.74
C PRO A 344 8.11 -11.07 -27.11
N THR A 345 8.25 -12.33 -27.57
CA THR A 345 7.70 -12.78 -28.85
C THR A 345 6.18 -12.70 -28.89
N LYS A 346 5.49 -13.13 -27.83
CA LYS A 346 4.03 -13.12 -27.78
C LYS A 346 3.45 -11.71 -27.78
N PHE A 347 4.11 -10.78 -27.11
CA PHE A 347 3.63 -9.40 -26.94
C PHE A 347 4.38 -8.39 -27.83
N GLY A 348 5.16 -8.85 -28.81
CA GLY A 348 5.74 -8.00 -29.85
C GLY A 348 6.76 -6.95 -29.38
N PHE A 349 7.39 -7.12 -28.21
CA PHE A 349 8.33 -6.13 -27.66
C PHE A 349 9.79 -6.62 -27.64
N ASN A 350 10.73 -5.69 -27.48
CA ASN A 350 12.12 -5.96 -27.12
C ASN A 350 12.50 -5.13 -25.87
N TYR A 351 13.63 -5.42 -25.22
CA TYR A 351 14.05 -4.75 -23.99
C TYR A 351 14.85 -3.45 -24.20
N GLY A 352 15.13 -3.08 -25.45
CA GLY A 352 15.96 -1.93 -25.77
C GLY A 352 15.20 -0.61 -25.64
N ALA A 353 15.94 0.49 -25.48
CA ALA A 353 15.39 1.82 -25.66
C ALA A 353 14.89 2.01 -27.11
N SER A 354 14.10 3.04 -27.38
CA SER A 354 13.63 3.33 -28.74
C SER A 354 14.80 3.38 -29.73
N GLY A 355 14.78 2.50 -30.74
CA GLY A 355 15.85 2.38 -31.74
C GLY A 355 16.99 1.42 -31.38
N GLN A 356 17.00 0.81 -30.19
CA GLN A 356 17.94 -0.24 -29.80
C GLN A 356 17.22 -1.59 -29.79
N SER A 357 17.80 -2.60 -30.44
CA SER A 357 17.31 -3.97 -30.35
C SER A 357 18.02 -4.69 -29.21
N ARG A 358 17.25 -5.12 -28.20
CA ARG A 358 17.75 -5.97 -27.10
C ARG A 358 16.77 -7.12 -26.88
N THR A 359 17.21 -8.34 -27.14
CA THR A 359 16.35 -9.55 -27.10
C THR A 359 16.22 -10.17 -25.72
N ALA A 360 17.14 -9.86 -24.80
CA ALA A 360 17.13 -10.31 -23.41
C ALA A 360 16.90 -9.16 -22.42
N PRO A 361 16.36 -9.43 -21.23
CA PRO A 361 16.27 -8.44 -20.17
C PRO A 361 17.65 -7.91 -19.75
N PRO A 362 17.71 -6.74 -19.08
CA PRO A 362 18.86 -6.32 -18.30
C PRO A 362 19.42 -7.45 -17.41
N ILE A 363 20.74 -7.49 -17.28
CA ILE A 363 21.41 -8.36 -16.32
C ILE A 363 21.45 -7.60 -15.00
N LEU A 364 21.05 -8.26 -13.92
CA LEU A 364 21.11 -7.74 -12.56
C LEU A 364 22.57 -7.44 -12.19
N PRO A 365 22.93 -6.20 -11.82
CA PRO A 365 24.28 -5.84 -11.40
C PRO A 365 24.79 -6.68 -10.22
N ASP A 366 26.10 -6.69 -9.99
CA ASP A 366 26.67 -7.29 -8.77
C ASP A 366 26.23 -6.52 -7.53
N PRO A 367 26.04 -7.21 -6.39
CA PRO A 367 25.72 -6.53 -5.13
C PRO A 367 26.84 -5.54 -4.78
N PRO A 368 26.50 -4.38 -4.18
CA PRO A 368 27.50 -3.46 -3.65
C PRO A 368 28.39 -4.19 -2.63
N LYS A 369 29.67 -3.82 -2.60
CA LYS A 369 30.62 -4.37 -1.62
C LYS A 369 30.12 -4.06 -0.21
N PRO A 370 30.16 -5.03 0.73
CA PRO A 370 29.78 -4.77 2.11
C PRO A 370 30.66 -3.65 2.66
N ALA A 371 30.05 -2.65 3.29
CA ALA A 371 30.80 -1.57 3.92
C ALA A 371 31.78 -2.16 4.94
N ALA A 372 33.04 -1.70 4.91
CA ALA A 372 34.00 -2.07 5.93
C ALA A 372 33.43 -1.69 7.31
N PRO A 373 33.56 -2.54 8.33
CA PRO A 373 33.09 -2.21 9.67
C PRO A 373 33.73 -0.87 10.08
N ALA A 374 32.90 0.05 10.56
CA ALA A 374 33.38 1.32 11.09
C ALA A 374 34.48 1.02 12.11
N ALA A 375 35.66 1.63 11.93
CA ALA A 375 36.76 1.48 12.87
C ALA A 375 36.24 1.79 14.27
N ALA A 376 36.37 0.82 15.18
CA ALA A 376 36.02 1.03 16.58
C ALA A 376 36.75 2.28 17.06
N PRO A 377 36.09 3.17 17.82
CA PRO A 377 36.78 4.29 18.45
C PRO A 377 37.95 3.72 19.25
N GLN A 378 39.18 4.14 18.91
CA GLN A 378 40.35 3.82 19.71
C GLN A 378 40.17 4.40 21.11
N PRO A 379 40.58 3.67 22.16
CA PRO A 379 40.33 4.03 23.55
C PRO A 379 40.95 5.37 23.96
#